data_AF-A0A9E3B9R6-F1
#
_entry.id   AF-A0A9E3B9R6-F1
#
_cell.length_a   1.000
_cell.length_b   1.000
_cell.length_c   1.000
_cell.angle_alpha   90.00
_cell.angle_beta   90.00
_cell.angle_gamma   90.00
#
_symmetry.space_group_name_H-M   'P 1'
#
loop_
_entity.id
_entity.type
_entity.pdbx_description
1 polymer ?
#
loop_
_entity_poly.entity_id
_entity_poly.type
_entity_poly.pdbx_seq_one_letter_code
_entity_poly.pdbx_strand_id
1 'polypeptide(L)'
;MGDPNDPAVLLIMGLGSQLLLWRDGFCEKLVAEGLRVIRYDNRDVGLSSKTKWRHSEGPLIPRMLKFWVGMPGQADYTLEDMADDAAA
;
A
#
# COMPACT_ATOMS: atom_id res chain seq x y z
N MET A 1 4.47 5.52 -16.26
CA MET A 1 4.96 6.74 -16.93
C MET A 1 6.34 6.42 -17.50
N GLY A 2 6.75 7.12 -18.56
CA GLY A 2 7.99 6.80 -19.29
C GLY A 2 7.82 5.72 -20.36
N ASP A 3 8.93 5.34 -21.00
CA ASP A 3 8.95 4.31 -22.05
C ASP A 3 8.64 2.93 -21.43
N PRO A 4 7.71 2.14 -21.98
CA PRO A 4 7.45 0.77 -21.54
C PRO A 4 8.67 -0.17 -21.56
N ASN A 5 9.69 0.15 -22.35
CA ASN A 5 10.93 -0.64 -22.53
C ASN A 5 12.06 -0.24 -21.55
N ASP A 6 11.92 0.86 -20.84
CA ASP A 6 12.90 1.28 -19.82
C ASP A 6 12.82 0.35 -18.57
N PRO A 7 13.92 0.23 -17.78
CA PRO A 7 13.89 -0.46 -16.50
C PRO A 7 12.76 0.05 -15.59
N ALA A 8 11.97 -0.88 -15.05
CA ALA A 8 10.82 -0.53 -14.21
C ALA A 8 11.23 -0.15 -12.78
N VAL A 9 10.59 0.89 -12.25
CA VAL A 9 10.59 1.23 -10.83
C VAL A 9 9.16 1.25 -10.30
N LEU A 10 8.89 0.41 -9.30
CA LEU A 10 7.60 0.34 -8.63
C LEU A 10 7.62 1.18 -7.35
N LEU A 11 6.73 2.16 -7.27
CA LEU A 11 6.61 3.05 -6.13
C LEU A 11 5.47 2.58 -5.21
N ILE A 12 5.82 2.02 -4.05
CA ILE A 12 4.88 1.55 -3.03
C ILE A 12 4.66 2.64 -1.99
N MET A 13 3.41 3.04 -1.76
CA MET A 13 3.08 4.09 -0.79
C MET A 13 3.09 3.62 0.66
N GLY A 14 3.35 4.56 1.57
CA GLY A 14 3.19 4.36 3.00
C GLY A 14 1.73 4.25 3.44
N LEU A 15 1.53 3.98 4.72
CA LEU A 15 0.23 3.71 5.33
C LEU A 15 -0.85 4.72 4.92
N GLY A 16 -1.96 4.22 4.36
CA GLY A 16 -3.16 4.99 4.02
C GLY A 16 -2.99 6.05 2.92
N SER A 17 -1.82 6.10 2.26
CA SER A 17 -1.47 7.15 1.30
C SER A 17 -1.78 6.73 -0.13
N GLN A 18 -2.49 7.59 -0.86
CA GLN A 18 -2.87 7.35 -2.26
C GLN A 18 -1.70 7.60 -3.23
N LEU A 19 -1.73 6.98 -4.41
CA LEU A 19 -0.69 7.10 -5.46
C LEU A 19 -0.37 8.54 -5.86
N LEU A 20 -1.31 9.48 -5.65
CA LEU A 20 -1.14 10.90 -5.97
C LEU A 20 -0.13 11.61 -5.07
N LEU A 21 0.21 11.05 -3.90
CA LEU A 21 1.26 11.59 -3.04
C LEU A 21 2.65 11.44 -3.66
N TRP A 22 2.83 10.48 -4.59
CA TRP A 22 3.92 10.54 -5.56
C TRP A 22 3.63 11.61 -6.59
N ARG A 23 3.93 12.87 -6.25
CA ARG A 23 3.68 14.03 -7.11
C ARG A 23 4.32 13.83 -8.48
N ASP A 24 3.66 14.31 -9.53
CA ASP A 24 4.11 14.11 -10.91
C ASP A 24 5.54 14.61 -11.14
N GLY A 25 5.90 15.78 -10.58
CA GLY A 25 7.27 16.30 -10.69
C GLY A 25 8.36 15.45 -10.02
N PHE A 26 8.01 14.54 -9.09
CA PHE A 26 8.95 13.53 -8.59
C PHE A 26 9.05 12.37 -9.59
N CYS A 27 7.91 11.88 -10.08
CA CYS A 27 7.85 10.79 -11.06
C CYS A 27 8.57 11.16 -12.37
N GLU A 28 8.38 12.39 -12.85
CA GLU A 28 9.01 12.93 -14.05
C GLU A 28 10.54 12.95 -13.95
N LYS A 29 11.09 13.22 -12.75
CA LYS A 29 12.54 13.14 -12.53
C LYS A 29 13.06 11.72 -12.67
N LEU A 30 12.34 10.72 -12.17
CA LEU A 30 12.71 9.31 -12.35
C LEU A 30 12.60 8.90 -13.82
N VAL A 31 11.56 9.34 -14.53
CA VAL A 31 11.42 9.11 -15.97
C VAL A 31 12.58 9.75 -16.75
N ALA A 32 13.02 10.96 -16.38
CA ALA A 32 14.15 11.63 -17.01
C ALA A 32 15.48 10.87 -16.84
N GLU A 33 15.62 10.06 -15.81
CA GLU A 33 16.75 9.14 -15.59
C GLU A 33 16.61 7.81 -16.36
N GLY A 34 15.64 7.70 -17.27
CA GLY A 34 15.41 6.50 -18.07
C GLY A 34 14.76 5.35 -17.29
N LEU A 35 13.89 5.67 -16.33
CA LEU A 35 13.12 4.67 -15.57
C LEU A 35 11.64 4.71 -15.96
N ARG A 36 11.06 3.52 -16.16
CA ARG A 36 9.62 3.34 -16.28
C ARG A 36 8.98 3.37 -14.89
N VAL A 37 8.32 4.47 -14.55
CA VAL A 37 7.68 4.64 -13.24
C VAL A 37 6.30 3.99 -13.21
N ILE A 38 6.07 3.09 -12.25
CA ILE A 38 4.78 2.49 -11.94
C ILE A 38 4.38 2.93 -10.52
N ARG A 39 3.20 3.52 -10.39
CA ARG A 39 2.57 3.90 -9.11
C ARG A 39 1.14 3.38 -9.09
N TYR A 40 0.67 2.97 -7.94
CA TYR A 40 -0.64 2.35 -7.76
C TYR A 40 -1.21 2.68 -6.37
N ASP A 41 -2.51 2.49 -6.21
CA ASP A 41 -3.15 2.57 -4.90
C ASP A 41 -3.04 1.20 -4.22
N ASN A 42 -2.51 1.16 -3.00
CA ASN A 42 -2.58 -0.06 -2.17
C ASN A 42 -4.05 -0.47 -1.96
N ARG A 43 -4.31 -1.74 -1.64
CA ARG A 43 -5.62 -2.17 -1.12
C ARG A 43 -6.09 -1.24 0.00
N ASP A 44 -7.40 -1.00 0.05
CA ASP A 44 -8.08 -0.03 0.94
C ASP A 44 -7.78 1.46 0.67
N VAL A 45 -6.96 1.80 -0.31
CA VAL A 45 -6.61 3.18 -0.65
C VAL A 45 -7.16 3.58 -2.02
N GLY A 46 -7.52 4.85 -2.18
CA GLY A 46 -7.95 5.45 -3.44
C GLY A 46 -9.00 4.62 -4.19
N LEU A 47 -8.68 4.29 -5.44
CA LEU A 47 -9.58 3.55 -6.35
C LEU A 47 -9.34 2.04 -6.36
N SER A 48 -8.37 1.54 -5.59
CA SER A 48 -8.18 0.10 -5.41
C SER A 48 -9.30 -0.54 -4.58
N SER A 49 -9.37 -1.86 -4.65
CA SER A 49 -10.33 -2.68 -3.90
C SER A 49 -10.33 -2.32 -2.41
N LYS A 50 -11.54 -2.24 -1.83
CA LYS A 50 -11.75 -1.99 -0.40
C LYS A 50 -12.27 -3.26 0.26
N THR A 51 -11.68 -3.66 1.38
CA THR A 51 -12.26 -4.74 2.18
C THR A 51 -13.57 -4.28 2.79
N LYS A 52 -14.45 -5.24 3.06
CA LYS A 52 -15.69 -4.95 3.78
C LYS A 52 -15.30 -4.69 5.23
N TRP A 53 -15.07 -3.43 5.57
CA TRP A 53 -14.75 -2.96 6.92
C TRP A 53 -15.49 -3.74 7.99
N ARG A 54 -14.81 -4.73 8.58
CA ARG A 54 -15.24 -5.32 9.84
C ARG A 54 -14.73 -4.38 10.90
N HIS A 55 -15.61 -3.53 11.43
CA HIS A 55 -15.31 -2.87 12.69
C HIS A 55 -14.81 -3.94 13.65
N SER A 56 -13.62 -3.72 14.22
CA SER A 56 -13.20 -4.50 15.38
C SER A 56 -14.14 -4.12 16.51
N GLU A 57 -15.28 -4.81 16.59
CA GLU A 57 -16.22 -4.62 17.67
C GLU A 57 -15.56 -5.05 18.97
N GLY A 58 -15.37 -4.09 19.88
CA GLY A 58 -14.84 -4.36 21.21
C GLY A 58 -14.04 -3.20 21.82
N PRO A 59 -13.89 -3.17 23.15
CA PRO A 59 -13.14 -2.12 23.84
C PRO A 59 -11.66 -2.09 23.42
N LEU A 60 -11.06 -0.90 23.39
CA LEU A 60 -9.66 -0.68 22.97
C LEU A 60 -8.65 -1.41 23.87
N ILE A 61 -8.89 -1.44 25.18
CA ILE A 61 -7.93 -1.95 26.17
C ILE A 61 -7.60 -3.45 25.96
N PRO A 62 -8.58 -4.37 25.85
CA PRO A 62 -8.29 -5.78 25.52
C PRO A 62 -7.55 -5.98 24.20
N ARG A 63 -7.79 -5.14 23.17
CA ARG A 63 -7.09 -5.22 21.88
C ARG A 63 -5.62 -4.82 22.00
N MET A 64 -5.33 -3.75 22.75
CA MET A 64 -3.95 -3.35 23.03
C MET A 64 -3.21 -4.43 23.82
N LEU A 65 -3.86 -5.06 24.80
CA LEU A 65 -3.25 -6.16 25.56
C LEU A 65 -2.90 -7.34 24.65
N LYS A 66 -3.82 -7.76 23.77
CA LYS A 66 -3.58 -8.83 22.78
C LYS A 66 -2.37 -8.53 21.90
N PHE A 67 -2.28 -7.30 21.39
CA PHE A 67 -1.14 -6.86 20.59
C PHE A 67 0.18 -6.95 21.40
N TRP A 68 0.17 -6.47 22.64
CA TRP A 68 1.37 -6.44 23.48
C TRP A 68 1.90 -7.84 23.84
N VAL A 69 1.01 -8.84 23.94
CA VAL A 69 1.40 -10.25 24.17
C VAL A 69 1.61 -11.04 22.87
N GLY A 70 1.62 -10.38 21.71
CA GLY A 70 1.87 -11.02 20.41
C GLY A 70 0.72 -11.89 19.89
N MET A 71 -0.48 -11.75 20.45
CA MET A 71 -1.65 -12.47 19.94
C MET A 71 -2.14 -11.81 18.64
N PRO A 72 -2.38 -12.59 17.58
CA PRO A 72 -2.83 -12.04 16.30
C PRO A 72 -4.18 -11.35 16.46
N GLY A 73 -4.25 -10.13 15.91
CA GLY A 73 -5.51 -9.41 15.75
C GLY A 73 -6.34 -10.01 14.62
N GLN A 74 -7.64 -9.67 14.59
CA GLN A 74 -8.46 -9.93 13.42
C GLN A 74 -8.24 -8.79 12.43
N ALA A 75 -7.58 -9.09 11.32
CA ALA A 75 -7.46 -8.23 10.15
C ALA A 75 -7.99 -9.00 8.93
N ASP A 76 -8.51 -8.29 7.93
CA ASP A 76 -9.02 -8.91 6.71
C ASP A 76 -7.90 -9.50 5.82
N TYR A 77 -6.66 -9.09 6.07
CA TYR A 77 -5.45 -9.56 5.40
C TYR A 77 -4.20 -9.28 6.24
N THR A 78 -3.09 -9.91 5.86
CA THR A 78 -1.75 -9.78 6.46
C THR A 78 -0.88 -8.78 5.71
N LEU A 79 0.25 -8.34 6.30
CA LEU A 79 1.17 -7.46 5.59
C LEU A 79 1.83 -8.17 4.39
N GLU A 80 2.00 -9.48 4.50
CA GLU A 80 2.48 -10.35 3.44
C GLU A 80 1.49 -10.36 2.26
N ASP A 81 0.18 -10.53 2.53
CA ASP A 81 -0.83 -10.44 1.48
C ASP A 81 -0.79 -9.07 0.77
N MET A 82 -0.54 -7.98 1.50
CA MET A 82 -0.40 -6.64 0.92
C MET A 82 0.89 -6.50 0.10
N ALA A 83 1.99 -7.12 0.53
CA ALA A 83 3.24 -7.13 -0.22
C ALA A 83 3.10 -7.90 -1.54
N ASP A 84 2.36 -9.01 -1.52
CA ASP A 84 2.12 -9.85 -2.70
C ASP A 84 1.32 -9.12 -3.80
N ASP A 85 0.47 -8.14 -3.45
CA ASP A 85 -0.22 -7.30 -4.45
C ASP A 85 0.75 -6.51 -5.35
N ALA A 86 1.94 -6.18 -4.84
CA ALA A 86 2.94 -5.43 -5.58
C ALA A 86 3.69 -6.28 -6.62
N ALA A 87 3.65 -7.61 -6.47
CA ALA A 87 4.35 -8.57 -7.31
C ALA A 87 3.46 -9.21 -8.39
N ALA A 88 2.15 -8.95 -8.36
CA ALA A 88 1.13 -9.58 -9.19
C ALA A 88 1.06 -9.08 -10.64
#